data_AF-A0A5C7FYA0-F1
#
_entry.id   AF-A0A5C7FYA0-F1
#
_cell.length_a   1.000
_cell.length_b   1.000
_cell.length_c   1.000
_cell.angle_alpha   90.00
_cell.angle_beta   90.00
_cell.angle_gamma   90.00
#
_symmetry.space_group_name_H-M   'P 1'
#
loop_
_entity.id
_entity.type
_entity.pdbx_description
1 polymer ?
#
loop_
_entity_poly.entity_id
_entity_poly.type
_entity_poly.pdbx_seq_one_letter_code
_entity_poly.pdbx_strand_id
1 'polypeptide(L)'
;MKFVSTIVGIVLFILFFGFALKNTQEVDLHFFLQYELRGPLVLMLLAFFVAGAAFGILALAPTVFRQRREKWLNKITIQSLQSAAGTGNAAPTPDSVTPPPAPRP
;
A
#
# COMPACT_ATOMS: atom_id res chain seq x y z
N MET A 1 -19.92 -0.37 -8.15
CA MET A 1 -18.91 -0.19 -7.07
C MET A 1 -19.50 0.36 -5.76
N LYS A 2 -20.44 1.31 -5.76
CA LYS A 2 -20.99 1.91 -4.53
C LYS A 2 -21.95 0.99 -3.76
N PHE A 3 -22.75 0.18 -4.46
CA PHE A 3 -23.67 -0.79 -3.84
C PHE A 3 -22.96 -1.82 -2.95
N VAL A 4 -21.82 -2.34 -3.39
CA VAL A 4 -21.03 -3.31 -2.59
C VAL A 4 -20.56 -2.67 -1.29
N SER A 5 -20.03 -1.44 -1.35
CA SER A 5 -19.65 -0.69 -0.15
C SER A 5 -20.84 -0.41 0.79
N THR A 6 -22.01 -0.05 0.25
CA THR A 6 -23.21 0.18 1.05
C THR A 6 -23.70 -1.11 1.73
N ILE A 7 -23.74 -2.23 1.01
CA ILE A 7 -24.14 -3.54 1.55
C ILE A 7 -23.18 -3.99 2.65
N VAL A 8 -21.87 -3.88 2.41
CA VAL A 8 -20.85 -4.18 3.42
C VAL A 8 -21.03 -3.29 4.66
N GLY A 9 -21.32 -2.00 4.47
CA GLY A 9 -21.62 -1.08 5.57
C GLY A 9 -22.86 -1.48 6.38
N ILE A 10 -23.94 -1.92 5.71
CA ILE A 10 -25.16 -2.40 6.39
C ILE A 10 -24.88 -3.69 7.17
N VAL A 11 -24.14 -4.65 6.58
CA VAL A 11 -23.76 -5.89 7.25
C VAL A 11 -22.90 -5.59 8.48
N LEU A 12 -21.90 -4.71 8.34
CA LEU A 12 -21.08 -4.24 9.47
C LEU A 12 -21.95 -3.58 10.54
N PHE A 13 -22.90 -2.73 10.15
CA PHE A 13 -23.80 -2.07 11.09
C PHE A 13 -24.63 -3.09 11.88
N ILE A 14 -25.28 -4.04 11.21
CA ILE A 14 -26.08 -5.09 11.87
C ILE A 14 -25.19 -5.93 12.80
N LEU A 15 -23.97 -6.24 12.36
CA LEU A 15 -23.03 -7.01 13.17
C LEU A 15 -22.62 -6.23 14.42
N PHE A 16 -22.19 -4.98 14.29
CA PHE A 16 -21.84 -4.12 15.42
C PHE A 16 -23.03 -3.84 16.34
N PHE A 17 -24.21 -3.61 15.78
CA PHE A 17 -25.43 -3.34 16.53
C PHE A 17 -25.89 -4.59 17.29
N GLY A 18 -25.93 -5.75 16.64
CA GLY A 18 -26.23 -7.03 17.29
C GLY A 18 -25.17 -7.39 18.34
N PHE A 19 -23.90 -7.10 18.06
CA PHE A 19 -22.83 -7.28 19.02
C PHE A 19 -23.00 -6.34 20.22
N ALA A 20 -23.40 -5.08 20.02
CA ALA A 20 -23.69 -4.12 21.09
C ALA A 20 -24.88 -4.54 21.96
N LEU A 21 -25.93 -5.10 21.36
CA LEU A 21 -27.08 -5.64 22.09
C LEU A 21 -26.74 -6.90 22.90
N LYS A 22 -25.90 -7.80 22.35
CA LYS A 22 -25.52 -9.05 23.02
C LYS A 22 -24.44 -8.85 24.08
N ASN A 23 -23.58 -7.86 23.89
CA ASN A 23 -22.42 -7.59 24.75
C ASN A 23 -22.54 -6.19 25.40
N THR A 24 -23.76 -5.81 25.80
CA THR A 24 -24.01 -4.64 26.67
C THR A 24 -23.42 -4.83 28.07
N GLN A 25 -22.93 -6.03 28.38
CA GLN A 25 -22.22 -6.31 29.63
C GLN A 25 -21.01 -5.39 29.76
N GLU A 26 -20.96 -4.70 30.89
CA GLU A 26 -19.86 -3.83 31.27
C GLU A 26 -18.63 -4.69 31.57
N VAL A 27 -17.51 -4.33 30.96
CA VAL A 27 -16.19 -4.93 31.22
C VAL A 27 -15.32 -3.88 31.88
N ASP A 28 -14.66 -4.30 32.96
CA ASP A 28 -13.70 -3.49 33.70
C ASP A 28 -12.30 -3.69 33.09
N LEU A 29 -11.72 -2.62 32.56
CA LEU A 29 -10.37 -2.63 32.04
C LEU A 29 -9.42 -2.01 33.05
N HIS A 30 -8.61 -2.85 33.70
CA HIS A 30 -7.64 -2.43 34.71
C HIS A 30 -6.32 -2.02 34.05
N PHE A 31 -5.98 -0.74 34.15
CA PHE A 31 -4.69 -0.21 33.71
C PHE A 31 -3.68 -0.18 34.87
N PHE A 32 -2.40 -0.02 34.52
CA PHE A 32 -1.26 -0.08 35.45
C PHE A 32 -1.25 0.99 36.58
N LEU A 33 -2.18 1.95 36.56
CA LEU A 33 -2.24 3.09 37.49
C LEU A 33 -3.48 3.08 38.41
N GLN A 34 -4.05 1.91 38.71
CA GLN A 34 -5.35 1.77 39.40
C GLN A 34 -6.49 2.48 38.65
N TYR A 35 -6.30 2.72 37.35
CA TYR A 35 -7.33 3.30 36.49
C TYR A 35 -8.17 2.17 35.93
N GLU A 36 -9.44 2.17 36.28
CA GLU A 36 -10.42 1.20 35.77
C GLU A 36 -11.33 1.91 34.78
N LEU A 37 -11.25 1.50 33.52
CA LEU A 37 -12.17 2.00 32.52
C LEU A 37 -13.29 0.99 32.33
N ARG A 38 -14.51 1.40 32.71
CA ARG A 38 -15.70 0.56 32.63
C ARG A 38 -16.54 0.96 31.44
N GLY A 39 -16.97 -0.04 30.67
CA GLY A 39 -17.89 0.20 29.57
C GLY A 39 -18.20 -1.07 28.80
N PRO A 40 -19.09 -0.99 27.80
CA PRO A 40 -19.48 -2.16 27.01
C PRO A 40 -18.27 -2.75 26.30
N LEU A 41 -18.12 -4.08 26.35
CA LEU A 41 -17.01 -4.82 25.71
C LEU A 41 -16.82 -4.40 24.24
N VAL A 42 -17.94 -4.22 23.53
CA VAL A 42 -17.97 -3.83 22.12
C VAL A 42 -17.25 -2.51 21.87
N LEU A 43 -17.52 -1.53 22.71
CA LEU A 43 -16.99 -0.19 22.53
C LEU A 43 -15.48 -0.18 22.79
N MET A 44 -15.03 -0.93 23.79
CA MET A 44 -13.60 -1.13 24.06
C MET A 44 -12.91 -1.79 22.87
N LEU A 45 -13.44 -2.91 22.36
CA LEU A 45 -12.85 -3.61 21.23
C LEU A 45 -12.78 -2.73 19.98
N LEU A 46 -13.85 -1.98 19.69
CA LEU A 46 -13.87 -1.03 18.58
C LEU A 46 -12.81 0.07 18.75
N ALA A 47 -12.70 0.65 19.95
CA ALA A 47 -11.72 1.69 20.23
C ALA A 47 -10.28 1.19 20.03
N PHE A 48 -9.95 0.01 20.59
CA PHE A 48 -8.63 -0.61 20.41
C PHE A 48 -8.35 -0.96 18.95
N PHE A 49 -9.35 -1.44 18.21
CA PHE A 49 -9.22 -1.74 16.79
C PHE A 49 -8.94 -0.48 15.97
N VAL A 50 -9.71 0.59 16.17
CA VAL A 50 -9.52 1.86 15.46
C VAL A 50 -8.16 2.46 15.80
N ALA A 51 -7.77 2.44 17.08
CA ALA A 51 -6.44 2.88 17.50
C ALA A 51 -5.33 2.05 16.82
N GLY A 52 -5.43 0.71 16.86
CA GLY A 52 -4.48 -0.20 16.22
C GLY A 52 -4.40 -0.01 14.70
N ALA A 53 -5.52 0.18 14.03
CA ALA A 53 -5.58 0.47 12.61
C ALA A 53 -4.92 1.83 12.28
N ALA A 54 -5.18 2.86 13.08
CA ALA A 54 -4.54 4.16 12.93
C ALA A 54 -3.01 4.04 13.09
N PHE A 55 -2.54 3.34 14.14
CA PHE A 55 -1.12 3.05 14.32
C PHE A 55 -0.52 2.23 13.18
N GLY A 56 -1.24 1.22 12.65
CA GLY A 56 -0.82 0.42 11.51
C GLY A 56 -0.69 1.26 10.23
N ILE A 57 -1.64 2.15 9.97
CA ILE A 57 -1.59 3.09 8.85
C ILE A 57 -0.40 4.06 9.03
N LEU A 58 -0.22 4.62 10.24
CA LEU A 58 0.91 5.49 10.56
C LEU A 58 2.25 4.79 10.38
N ALA A 59 2.36 3.53 10.77
CA ALA A 59 3.56 2.72 10.56
C ALA A 59 3.83 2.46 9.07
N LEU A 60 2.78 2.32 8.25
CA LEU A 60 2.91 2.08 6.81
C LEU A 60 3.11 3.37 5.99
N ALA A 61 2.65 4.51 6.50
CA ALA A 61 2.75 5.83 5.86
C ALA A 61 4.17 6.19 5.36
N PRO A 62 5.26 6.05 6.15
CA PRO A 62 6.60 6.37 5.66
C PRO A 62 7.07 5.43 4.54
N THR A 63 6.72 4.14 4.62
CA THR A 63 7.05 3.16 3.58
C THR A 63 6.37 3.50 2.26
N VAL A 64 5.07 3.86 2.30
CA VAL A 64 4.32 4.25 1.11
C VAL A 64 4.85 5.57 0.53
N PHE A 65 5.24 6.53 1.39
CA PHE A 65 5.83 7.78 0.94
C PHE A 65 7.17 7.57 0.23
N ARG A 66 8.03 6.69 0.77
CA ARG A 66 9.32 6.35 0.14
C ARG A 66 9.13 5.64 -1.19
N GLN A 67 8.22 4.67 -1.26
CA GLN A 67 7.86 3.98 -2.51
C GLN A 67 7.30 4.94 -3.57
N ARG A 68 6.50 5.94 -3.18
CA ARG A 68 5.99 6.96 -4.12
C ARG A 68 7.13 7.76 -4.74
N ARG A 69 8.15 8.10 -3.96
CA ARG A 69 9.32 8.83 -4.43
C ARG A 69 10.15 8.01 -5.42
N GLU A 70 10.42 6.74 -5.08
CA GLU A 70 11.13 5.79 -5.96
C GLU A 70 10.37 5.57 -7.28
N LYS A 71 9.04 5.43 -7.23
CA LYS A 71 8.20 5.32 -8.45
C LYS A 71 8.26 6.56 -9.34
N TRP A 72 8.39 7.76 -8.77
CA TRP A 72 8.54 9.00 -9.55
C TRP A 72 9.90 9.08 -10.24
N LEU A 73 10.98 8.75 -9.51
CA LEU A 73 12.34 8.69 -10.06
C LEU A 73 12.45 7.67 -11.20
N ASN A 74 11.92 6.46 -11.00
CA ASN A 74 11.98 5.40 -12.02
C ASN A 74 11.25 5.79 -13.31
N LYS A 75 10.11 6.50 -13.21
CA LYS A 75 9.38 7.00 -14.40
C LYS A 75 10.21 7.98 -15.22
N ILE A 76 10.91 8.90 -14.55
CA ILE A 76 11.78 9.88 -15.21
C ILE A 76 12.93 9.18 -15.94
N THR A 77 13.57 8.20 -15.29
CA THR A 77 14.67 7.42 -15.91
C THR A 77 14.18 6.59 -17.09
N ILE A 78 13.03 5.91 -16.99
CA ILE A 78 12.46 5.15 -18.11
C ILE A 78 12.16 6.08 -19.28
N GLN A 79 11.59 7.26 -19.02
CA GLN A 79 11.26 8.24 -20.04
C GLN A 79 12.53 8.82 -20.71
N SER A 80 13.59 9.11 -19.96
CA SER A 80 14.84 9.60 -20.54
C SER A 80 15.54 8.53 -21.39
N LEU A 81 15.53 7.26 -20.95
CA LEU A 81 16.05 6.13 -21.72
C LEU A 81 15.22 5.88 -22.99
N GLN A 82 13.89 5.99 -22.93
CA GLN A 82 13.02 5.89 -24.11
C GLN A 82 13.22 7.04 -25.09
N SER A 83 13.41 8.28 -24.62
CA SER A 83 13.75 9.41 -25.49
C SER A 83 15.12 9.20 -26.15
N ALA A 84 16.13 8.71 -25.43
CA ALA A 84 17.44 8.40 -26.00
C ALA A 84 17.36 7.25 -27.03
N ALA A 85 16.56 6.21 -26.75
CA ALA A 85 16.32 5.10 -27.69
C ALA A 85 15.47 5.53 -28.91
N GLY A 86 14.49 6.41 -28.74
CA GLY A 86 13.67 6.96 -29.82
C GLY A 86 14.40 7.99 -30.69
N THR A 87 15.52 8.53 -30.23
CA THR A 87 16.41 9.38 -31.03
C THR A 87 17.46 8.56 -31.80
N GLY A 88 17.54 7.24 -31.58
CA GLY A 88 18.51 6.35 -32.19
C GLY A 88 17.89 5.49 -33.29
N ASN A 89 17.64 6.07 -34.46
CA ASN A 89 17.34 5.33 -35.69
C ASN A 89 18.62 4.71 -36.32
N ALA A 90 19.64 4.41 -35.52
CA ALA A 90 20.82 3.69 -35.97
C ALA A 90 20.62 2.21 -35.61
N ALA A 91 20.21 1.43 -36.61
CA ALA A 91 20.34 -0.02 -36.54
C ALA A 91 21.76 -0.38 -36.09
N PRO A 92 21.95 -1.36 -35.19
CA PRO A 92 23.29 -1.84 -34.89
C PRO A 92 23.83 -2.44 -36.19
N THR A 93 24.76 -1.73 -36.83
CA THR A 93 25.53 -2.27 -37.94
C THR A 93 26.21 -3.54 -37.42
N PRO A 94 25.92 -4.72 -38.00
CA PRO A 94 26.67 -5.92 -37.68
C PRO A 94 28.14 -5.60 -37.97
N ASP A 95 29.03 -5.88 -37.01
CA ASP A 95 30.47 -5.80 -37.21
C ASP A 95 30.82 -6.66 -38.43
N SER A 96 30.88 -6.03 -39.61
CA SER A 96 31.34 -6.67 -40.83
C SER A 96 32.84 -6.82 -40.68
N VAL A 97 33.25 -8.02 -40.23
CA VAL A 97 34.63 -8.47 -40.28
C VAL A 97 35.11 -8.34 -41.73
N THR A 98 35.86 -7.27 -42.01
CA THR A 98 36.47 -7.04 -43.31
C THR A 98 37.45 -8.18 -43.57
N PRO A 99 37.28 -9.00 -44.63
CA PRO A 99 38.26 -10.03 -44.94
C PRO A 99 39.58 -9.38 -45.36
N PRO A 100 40.74 -9.98 -45.00
CA PRO A 100 42.04 -9.42 -45.33
C PRO A 100 42.25 -9.34 -46.85
N PRO A 101 42.99 -8.32 -47.35
CA PRO A 101 43.13 -8.07 -48.77
C PRO A 101 43.89 -9.20 -49.47
N ALA A 102 43.36 -9.64 -50.62
CA ALA A 102 43.94 -10.69 -51.44
C ALA A 102 45.34 -10.31 -51.98
N PRO A 103 46.27 -11.27 -52.14
CA PRO A 103 47.61 -10.98 -52.65
C PRO A 103 47.55 -10.57 -54.12
N ARG A 104 48.25 -9.48 -54.47
CA ARG A 104 48.40 -9.04 -55.86
C ARG A 104 49.35 -9.99 -56.61
N PRO A 105 49.02 -10.39 -57.85
CA PRO A 105 49.99 -11.00 -58.76
C PRO A 105 50.97 -9.95 -59.32
#